data_AF-A0A7G7Z4W1-F1
#
_entry.id   AF-A0A7G7Z4W1-F1
#
_cell.length_a   1.000
_cell.length_b   1.000
_cell.length_c   1.000
_cell.angle_alpha   90.00
_cell.angle_beta   90.00
_cell.angle_gamma   90.00
#
_symmetry.space_group_name_H-M   'P 1'
#
loop_
_entity.id
_entity.type
_entity.pdbx_description
1 polymer ?
#
loop_
_entity_poly.entity_id
_entity_poly.type
_entity_poly.pdbx_seq_one_letter_code
_entity_poly.pdbx_strand_id
1 'polypeptide(L)'
;MASTNPPGFYQRLQQLPLAAQQAFMAALCERLLPNYALYEQTTGHGDGHTLRAVLNLVWERLSVPGASIDFARQAEKLAECEPPEDDESFGARRALDAVVSISALLDTLQGESPEAVLDVSRTSRAGVRAFIELTEGEEDANALALLIRDHPLTEDENNFQDAVLEEVSQPLTKDTLKDIRQLGRNGGVSNLGLSLDDA
;
A
#
# COMPACT_ATOMS: atom_id res chain seq x y z
N MET A 1 22.38 -30.95 12.59
CA MET A 1 21.23 -30.07 12.89
C MET A 1 21.11 -29.12 11.71
N ALA A 2 20.04 -29.20 10.93
CA ALA A 2 19.87 -28.31 9.78
C ALA A 2 19.72 -26.87 10.29
N SER A 3 20.62 -25.99 9.86
CA SER A 3 20.48 -24.55 10.02
C SER A 3 19.28 -24.11 9.20
N THR A 4 18.09 -24.04 9.80
CA THR A 4 16.95 -23.41 9.15
C THR A 4 17.18 -21.90 9.22
N ASN A 5 17.62 -21.31 8.11
CA ASN A 5 17.61 -19.86 7.98
C ASN A 5 16.20 -19.34 8.30
N PRO A 6 16.07 -18.20 8.99
CA PRO A 6 14.77 -17.60 9.22
C PRO A 6 14.04 -17.39 7.88
N PRO A 7 12.72 -17.62 7.82
CA PRO A 7 11.95 -17.45 6.60
C PRO A 7 12.09 -16.02 6.06
N GLY A 8 12.21 -15.89 4.74
CA GLY A 8 12.30 -14.58 4.09
C GLY A 8 11.01 -13.76 4.26
N PHE A 9 11.10 -12.45 4.05
CA PHE A 9 9.98 -11.49 4.22
C PHE A 9 8.65 -11.99 3.64
N TYR A 10 8.63 -12.34 2.35
CA TYR A 10 7.39 -12.78 1.68
C TYR A 10 6.85 -14.11 2.22
N GLN A 11 7.73 -15.01 2.66
CA GLN A 11 7.31 -16.27 3.26
C GLN A 11 6.65 -16.02 4.63
N ARG A 12 7.22 -15.12 5.44
CA ARG A 12 6.59 -14.70 6.71
C ARG A 12 5.23 -14.07 6.46
N LEU A 13 5.13 -13.19 5.47
CA LEU A 13 3.90 -12.49 5.11
C LEU A 13 2.79 -13.48 4.70
N GLN A 14 3.09 -14.48 3.87
CA GLN A 14 2.12 -15.51 3.46
C GLN A 14 1.71 -16.47 4.60
N GLN A 15 2.56 -16.64 5.61
CA GLN A 15 2.27 -17.52 6.76
C GLN A 15 1.37 -16.85 7.80
N LEU A 16 1.13 -15.54 7.71
CA LEU A 16 0.22 -14.84 8.58
C LEU A 16 -1.23 -15.32 8.40
N PRO A 17 -2.06 -15.29 9.46
CA PRO A 17 -3.50 -15.41 9.31
C PRO A 17 -4.05 -14.35 8.34
N LEU A 18 -5.11 -14.67 7.60
CA LEU A 18 -5.68 -13.77 6.58
C LEU A 18 -6.00 -12.36 7.11
N ALA A 19 -6.54 -12.26 8.32
CA ALA A 19 -6.83 -10.95 8.94
C ALA A 19 -5.56 -10.10 9.17
N ALA A 20 -4.42 -10.72 9.45
CA ALA A 20 -3.13 -10.04 9.59
C ALA A 20 -2.55 -9.64 8.23
N GLN A 21 -2.73 -10.46 7.20
CA GLN A 21 -2.41 -10.08 5.82
C GLN A 21 -3.25 -8.87 5.36
N GLN A 22 -4.55 -8.86 5.68
CA GLN A 22 -5.44 -7.73 5.38
C GLN A 22 -5.08 -6.46 6.15
N ALA A 23 -4.70 -6.57 7.43
CA ALA A 23 -4.20 -5.43 8.19
C ALA A 23 -2.88 -4.86 7.62
N PHE A 24 -1.99 -5.74 7.14
CA PHE A 24 -0.76 -5.35 6.43
C PHE A 24 -1.08 -4.59 5.14
N MET A 25 -1.97 -5.13 4.30
CA MET A 25 -2.44 -4.47 3.08
C MET A 25 -3.08 -3.11 3.37
N ALA A 26 -3.90 -3.02 4.42
CA ALA A 26 -4.55 -1.78 4.82
C ALA A 26 -3.55 -0.70 5.24
N ALA A 27 -2.47 -1.07 5.94
CA ALA A 27 -1.39 -0.16 6.30
C ALA A 27 -0.63 0.36 5.07
N LEU A 28 -0.38 -0.50 4.08
CA LEU A 28 0.21 -0.07 2.81
C LEU A 28 -0.73 0.85 2.03
N CYS A 29 -2.03 0.54 1.99
CA CYS A 29 -3.00 1.43 1.36
C CYS A 29 -3.02 2.81 2.02
N GLU A 30 -2.94 2.90 3.36
CA GLU A 30 -2.81 4.18 4.07
C GLU A 30 -1.58 4.98 3.58
N ARG A 31 -0.45 4.30 3.38
CA ARG A 31 0.82 4.90 2.91
C ARG A 31 0.79 5.31 1.43
N LEU A 32 -0.08 4.72 0.62
CA LEU A 32 -0.22 5.08 -0.80
C LEU A 32 -1.15 6.27 -1.03
N LEU A 33 -2.08 6.56 -0.10
CA LEU A 33 -3.08 7.63 -0.26
C LEU A 33 -2.51 9.03 -0.58
N PRO A 34 -1.37 9.47 -0.01
CA PRO A 34 -0.85 10.80 -0.35
C PRO A 34 -0.45 10.90 -1.84
N ASN A 35 -0.05 9.80 -2.49
CA ASN A 35 0.24 9.82 -3.93
C ASN A 35 -1.01 10.11 -4.77
N TYR A 36 -2.14 9.50 -4.42
CA TYR A 36 -3.42 9.77 -5.08
C TYR A 36 -3.84 11.23 -4.87
N ALA A 37 -3.72 11.72 -3.64
CA ALA A 37 -4.12 13.08 -3.31
C ALA A 37 -3.25 14.14 -4.03
N LEU A 38 -1.95 13.88 -4.21
CA LEU A 38 -1.07 14.74 -5.01
C LEU A 38 -1.47 14.76 -6.49
N TYR A 39 -1.84 13.59 -7.05
CA TYR A 39 -2.37 13.52 -8.40
C TYR A 39 -3.69 14.30 -8.54
N GLU A 40 -4.62 14.13 -7.60
CA GLU A 40 -5.89 14.87 -7.54
C GLU A 40 -5.66 16.39 -7.49
N GLN A 41 -4.76 16.85 -6.61
CA GLN A 41 -4.42 18.26 -6.47
C GLN A 41 -3.78 18.83 -7.74
N THR A 42 -2.91 18.06 -8.39
CA THR A 42 -2.14 18.53 -9.56
C THR A 42 -2.99 18.57 -10.82
N THR A 43 -3.90 17.61 -10.99
CA THR A 43 -4.69 17.45 -12.23
C THR A 43 -6.12 17.98 -12.11
N GLY A 44 -6.63 18.14 -10.90
CA GLY A 44 -8.05 18.41 -10.64
C GLY A 44 -8.97 17.20 -10.91
N HIS A 45 -8.41 16.01 -11.12
CA HIS A 45 -9.15 14.78 -11.41
C HIS A 45 -8.96 13.74 -10.30
N GLY A 46 -10.05 13.05 -9.94
CA GLY A 46 -10.05 11.99 -8.92
C GLY A 46 -10.95 12.32 -7.73
N ASP A 47 -11.11 11.34 -6.84
CA ASP A 47 -11.88 11.45 -5.60
C ASP A 47 -11.17 10.72 -4.45
N GLY A 48 -10.16 11.38 -3.87
CA GLY A 48 -9.43 10.85 -2.72
C GLY A 48 -10.30 10.69 -1.48
N HIS A 49 -11.43 11.40 -1.39
CA HIS A 49 -12.40 11.21 -0.32
C HIS A 49 -13.04 9.81 -0.40
N THR A 50 -13.37 9.34 -1.60
CA THR A 50 -13.90 7.99 -1.81
C THR A 50 -12.90 6.92 -1.41
N LEU A 51 -11.62 7.01 -1.83
CA LEU A 51 -10.57 6.07 -1.40
C LEU A 51 -10.45 6.03 0.14
N ARG A 52 -10.41 7.21 0.76
CA ARG A 52 -10.36 7.34 2.24
C ARG A 52 -11.58 6.70 2.90
N ALA A 53 -12.78 6.91 2.36
CA ALA A 53 -14.02 6.35 2.89
C ALA A 53 -14.04 4.83 2.80
N VAL A 54 -13.61 4.25 1.67
CA VAL A 54 -13.51 2.80 1.51
C VAL A 54 -12.48 2.20 2.48
N LEU A 55 -11.30 2.83 2.59
CA LEU A 55 -10.27 2.34 3.53
C LEU A 55 -10.73 2.45 5.00
N ASN A 56 -11.55 3.44 5.35
CA ASN A 56 -12.18 3.50 6.68
C ASN A 56 -13.11 2.29 6.93
N LEU A 57 -13.90 1.88 5.94
CA LEU A 57 -14.75 0.70 6.03
C LEU A 57 -13.93 -0.58 6.22
N VAL A 58 -12.76 -0.67 5.56
CA VAL A 58 -11.83 -1.80 5.77
C VAL A 58 -11.34 -1.84 7.22
N TRP A 59 -10.89 -0.72 7.78
CA TRP A 59 -10.47 -0.67 9.19
C TRP A 59 -11.61 -0.99 10.16
N GLU A 60 -12.83 -0.54 9.86
CA GLU A 60 -14.02 -0.92 10.63
C GLU A 60 -14.27 -2.43 10.55
N ARG A 61 -14.22 -3.01 9.34
CA ARG A 61 -14.40 -4.45 9.11
C ARG A 61 -13.38 -5.31 9.87
N LEU A 62 -12.13 -4.85 9.96
CA LEU A 62 -11.08 -5.54 10.71
C LEU A 62 -11.23 -5.42 12.23
N SER A 63 -11.82 -4.32 12.73
CA SER A 63 -11.86 -4.02 14.17
C SER A 63 -13.20 -4.30 14.85
N VAL A 64 -14.30 -4.40 14.09
CA VAL A 64 -15.66 -4.57 14.61
C VAL A 64 -16.24 -5.91 14.15
N PRO A 65 -16.45 -6.87 15.09
CA PRO A 65 -17.11 -8.12 14.76
C PRO A 65 -18.50 -7.87 14.15
N GLY A 66 -18.75 -8.45 12.98
CA GLY A 66 -20.04 -8.33 12.28
C GLY A 66 -20.22 -7.07 11.44
N ALA A 67 -19.26 -6.15 11.39
CA ALA A 67 -19.29 -5.08 10.41
C ALA A 67 -19.32 -5.66 8.98
N SER A 68 -20.18 -5.11 8.13
CA SER A 68 -20.40 -5.55 6.75
C SER A 68 -20.02 -4.44 5.78
N ILE A 69 -19.37 -4.80 4.69
CA ILE A 69 -19.10 -3.91 3.56
C ILE A 69 -20.03 -4.31 2.42
N ASP A 70 -20.68 -3.33 1.80
CA ASP A 70 -21.31 -3.53 0.49
C ASP A 70 -20.21 -3.47 -0.58
N PHE A 71 -19.62 -4.64 -0.85
CA PHE A 71 -18.43 -4.77 -1.68
C PHE A 71 -18.68 -4.36 -3.13
N ALA A 72 -19.80 -4.77 -3.72
CA ALA A 72 -20.18 -4.39 -5.08
C ALA A 72 -20.23 -2.87 -5.22
N ARG A 73 -20.90 -2.19 -4.27
CA ARG A 73 -20.97 -0.73 -4.25
C ARG A 73 -19.62 -0.06 -4.04
N GLN A 74 -18.73 -0.63 -3.22
CA GLN A 74 -17.40 -0.05 -3.01
C GLN A 74 -16.49 -0.27 -4.22
N ALA A 75 -16.61 -1.40 -4.91
CA ALA A 75 -15.88 -1.68 -6.14
C ALA A 75 -16.29 -0.72 -7.27
N GLU A 76 -17.59 -0.47 -7.46
CA GLU A 76 -18.10 0.52 -8.42
C GLU A 76 -17.51 1.92 -8.16
N LYS A 77 -17.51 2.36 -6.90
CA LYS A 77 -16.92 3.65 -6.50
C LYS A 77 -15.41 3.73 -6.73
N LEU A 78 -14.67 2.66 -6.45
CA LEU A 78 -13.22 2.64 -6.67
C LEU A 78 -12.89 2.68 -8.16
N ALA A 79 -13.65 2.00 -9.01
CA ALA A 79 -13.48 2.06 -10.46
C ALA A 79 -13.66 3.49 -11.00
N GLU A 80 -14.61 4.26 -10.46
CA GLU A 80 -14.78 5.68 -10.79
C GLU A 80 -13.60 6.57 -10.34
N CYS A 81 -12.77 6.08 -9.42
CA CYS A 81 -11.59 6.80 -8.94
C CYS A 81 -10.32 6.50 -9.75
N GLU A 82 -10.37 5.57 -10.71
CA GLU A 82 -9.22 5.30 -11.58
C GLU A 82 -8.88 6.55 -12.42
N PRO A 83 -7.59 6.88 -12.59
CA PRO A 83 -7.17 7.93 -13.53
C PRO A 83 -7.65 7.64 -14.96
N PRO A 84 -7.81 8.66 -15.82
CA PRO A 84 -8.15 8.47 -17.22
C PRO A 84 -7.19 7.51 -17.92
N GLU A 85 -7.71 6.60 -18.76
CA GLU A 85 -6.90 5.59 -19.46
C GLU A 85 -5.81 6.20 -20.37
N ASP A 86 -5.99 7.43 -20.83
CA ASP A 86 -5.05 8.17 -21.68
C ASP A 86 -4.03 9.02 -20.89
N ASP A 87 -4.17 9.13 -19.56
CA ASP A 87 -3.18 9.78 -18.70
C ASP A 87 -2.05 8.80 -18.35
N GLU A 88 -0.99 8.83 -19.14
CA GLU A 88 0.20 8.02 -18.91
C GLU A 88 1.21 8.65 -17.92
N SER A 89 0.84 9.75 -17.25
CA SER A 89 1.74 10.47 -16.34
C SER A 89 2.18 9.59 -15.17
N PHE A 90 3.31 9.94 -14.58
CA PHE A 90 3.80 9.27 -13.39
C PHE A 90 2.78 9.36 -12.23
N GLY A 91 2.16 10.53 -12.06
CA GLY A 91 1.13 10.76 -11.04
C GLY A 91 -0.08 9.84 -11.23
N ALA A 92 -0.59 9.71 -12.46
CA ALA A 92 -1.69 8.80 -12.78
C ALA A 92 -1.33 7.35 -12.42
N ARG A 93 -0.13 6.87 -12.76
CA ARG A 93 0.30 5.51 -12.39
C ARG A 93 0.33 5.30 -10.86
N ARG A 94 0.78 6.29 -10.09
CA ARG A 94 0.80 6.22 -8.62
C ARG A 94 -0.59 6.31 -8.00
N ALA A 95 -1.50 7.08 -8.61
CA ALA A 95 -2.90 7.11 -8.20
C ALA A 95 -3.58 5.76 -8.48
N LEU A 96 -3.36 5.18 -9.66
CA LEU A 96 -3.86 3.85 -10.01
C LEU A 96 -3.34 2.78 -9.03
N ASP A 97 -2.04 2.80 -8.70
CA ASP A 97 -1.45 1.89 -7.71
C ASP A 97 -2.20 1.91 -6.36
N ALA A 98 -2.66 3.09 -5.91
CA ALA A 98 -3.46 3.23 -4.69
C ALA A 98 -4.86 2.62 -4.84
N VAL A 99 -5.54 2.90 -5.97
CA VAL A 99 -6.89 2.35 -6.26
C VAL A 99 -6.85 0.83 -6.31
N VAL A 100 -5.96 0.25 -7.14
CA VAL A 100 -5.88 -1.20 -7.33
C VAL A 100 -5.46 -1.94 -6.05
N SER A 101 -4.64 -1.31 -5.19
CA SER A 101 -4.26 -1.89 -3.90
C SER A 101 -5.44 -1.96 -2.94
N ILE A 102 -6.31 -0.95 -2.92
CA ILE A 102 -7.54 -0.95 -2.10
C ILE A 102 -8.55 -1.95 -2.68
N SER A 103 -8.70 -2.04 -4.01
CA SER A 103 -9.57 -3.03 -4.66
C SER A 103 -9.13 -4.46 -4.33
N ALA A 104 -7.84 -4.77 -4.46
CA ALA A 104 -7.29 -6.08 -4.09
C ALA A 104 -7.53 -6.42 -2.61
N LEU A 105 -7.46 -5.43 -1.71
CA LEU A 105 -7.79 -5.61 -0.30
C LEU A 105 -9.29 -5.93 -0.11
N LEU A 106 -10.19 -5.26 -0.82
CA LEU A 106 -11.61 -5.60 -0.78
C LEU A 106 -11.87 -7.04 -1.26
N ASP A 107 -11.20 -7.49 -2.31
CA ASP A 107 -11.32 -8.86 -2.82
C ASP A 107 -10.91 -9.88 -1.75
N THR A 108 -9.79 -9.66 -1.05
CA THR A 108 -9.40 -10.53 0.07
C THR A 108 -10.43 -10.57 1.20
N LEU A 109 -11.12 -9.47 1.47
CA LEU A 109 -12.17 -9.39 2.48
C LEU A 109 -13.46 -10.11 2.05
N GLN A 110 -13.69 -10.26 0.74
CA GLN A 110 -14.74 -11.10 0.17
C GLN A 110 -14.38 -12.60 0.19
N GLY A 111 -13.11 -12.92 0.47
CA GLY A 111 -12.58 -14.29 0.40
C GLY A 111 -12.06 -14.65 -1.00
N GLU A 112 -11.85 -13.65 -1.86
CA GLU A 112 -11.27 -13.75 -3.19
C GLU A 112 -9.78 -13.40 -3.13
N SER A 113 -8.97 -13.90 -4.07
CA SER A 113 -7.55 -13.51 -4.23
C SER A 113 -6.71 -13.47 -2.94
N PRO A 114 -6.73 -14.50 -2.06
CA PRO A 114 -6.08 -14.47 -0.74
C PRO A 114 -4.55 -14.23 -0.79
N GLU A 115 -3.91 -14.44 -1.93
CA GLU A 115 -2.50 -14.19 -2.19
C GLU A 115 -2.16 -12.72 -2.50
N ALA A 116 -3.15 -11.85 -2.66
CA ALA A 116 -2.97 -10.45 -3.09
C ALA A 116 -2.09 -9.61 -2.16
N VAL A 117 -1.87 -10.05 -0.92
CA VAL A 117 -0.95 -9.42 0.04
C VAL A 117 0.46 -9.23 -0.54
N LEU A 118 0.92 -10.19 -1.35
CA LEU A 118 2.23 -10.12 -2.00
C LEU A 118 2.28 -9.05 -3.07
N ASP A 119 1.21 -8.92 -3.84
CA ASP A 119 1.14 -7.99 -4.94
C ASP A 119 1.02 -6.56 -4.42
N VAL A 120 0.21 -6.31 -3.39
CA VAL A 120 0.17 -4.99 -2.72
C VAL A 120 1.54 -4.59 -2.13
N SER A 121 2.25 -5.52 -1.48
CA SER A 121 3.63 -5.29 -1.00
C SER A 121 4.58 -4.90 -2.14
N ARG A 122 4.49 -5.60 -3.28
CA ARG A 122 5.33 -5.35 -4.47
C ARG A 122 4.95 -4.05 -5.17
N THR A 123 3.68 -3.72 -5.28
CA THR A 123 3.19 -2.47 -5.87
C THR A 123 3.79 -1.27 -5.16
N SER A 124 3.78 -1.25 -3.82
CA SER A 124 4.39 -0.15 -3.06
C SER A 124 5.89 -0.02 -3.34
N ARG A 125 6.65 -1.14 -3.32
CA ARG A 125 8.09 -1.15 -3.65
C ARG A 125 8.37 -0.77 -5.10
N ALA A 126 7.53 -1.20 -6.03
CA ALA A 126 7.65 -0.86 -7.45
C ALA A 126 7.42 0.64 -7.70
N GLY A 127 6.51 1.26 -6.94
CA GLY A 127 6.32 2.71 -6.94
C GLY A 127 7.59 3.47 -6.56
N VAL A 128 8.25 3.04 -5.48
CA VAL A 128 9.54 3.61 -5.03
C VAL A 128 10.61 3.45 -6.09
N ARG A 129 10.78 2.24 -6.62
CA ARG A 129 11.73 1.95 -7.70
C ARG A 129 11.51 2.90 -8.89
N ALA A 130 10.28 3.01 -9.36
CA ALA A 130 9.94 3.85 -10.51
C ALA A 130 10.15 5.34 -10.22
N PHE A 131 9.96 5.80 -8.98
CA PHE A 131 10.25 7.19 -8.61
C PHE A 131 11.74 7.51 -8.65
N ILE A 132 12.58 6.60 -8.14
CA ILE A 132 14.05 6.73 -8.18
C ILE A 132 14.53 6.72 -9.63
N GLU A 133 14.00 5.81 -10.46
CA GLU A 133 14.31 5.77 -11.90
C GLU A 133 13.97 7.09 -12.61
N LEU A 134 12.85 7.72 -12.24
CA LEU A 134 12.41 8.99 -12.83
C LEU A 134 13.27 10.18 -12.38
N THR A 135 13.66 10.21 -11.11
CA THR A 135 14.27 11.40 -10.48
C THR A 135 15.79 11.40 -10.53
N GLU A 136 16.42 10.24 -10.41
CA GLU A 136 17.88 10.12 -10.39
C GLU A 136 18.42 9.60 -11.73
N GLY A 137 17.81 8.56 -12.30
CA GLY A 137 18.09 8.02 -13.63
C GLY A 137 19.55 7.55 -13.87
N GLU A 138 19.74 6.32 -14.35
CA GLU A 138 21.08 5.83 -14.73
C GLU A 138 20.98 4.99 -16.00
N GLU A 139 21.90 5.20 -16.94
CA GLU A 139 21.89 4.54 -18.25
C GLU A 139 22.40 3.10 -18.16
N ASP A 140 23.40 2.85 -17.30
CA ASP A 140 23.89 1.50 -17.06
C ASP A 140 22.94 0.73 -16.13
N ALA A 141 22.38 -0.37 -16.62
CA ALA A 141 21.40 -1.15 -15.89
C ALA A 141 21.94 -1.74 -14.56
N ASN A 142 23.24 -2.06 -14.48
CA ASN A 142 23.82 -2.59 -13.24
C ASN A 142 24.02 -1.47 -12.21
N ALA A 143 24.52 -0.32 -12.65
CA ALA A 143 24.65 0.87 -11.81
C ALA A 143 23.28 1.35 -11.32
N LEU A 144 22.25 1.37 -12.19
CA LEU A 144 20.88 1.69 -11.81
C LEU A 144 20.34 0.73 -10.74
N ALA A 145 20.60 -0.57 -10.88
CA ALA A 145 20.18 -1.56 -9.89
C ALA A 145 20.86 -1.35 -8.52
N LEU A 146 22.14 -0.97 -8.51
CA LEU A 146 22.86 -0.63 -7.29
C LEU A 146 22.34 0.66 -6.67
N LEU A 147 22.10 1.69 -7.49
CA LEU A 147 21.53 2.96 -7.06
C LEU A 147 20.16 2.75 -6.41
N ILE A 148 19.23 2.05 -7.07
CA ILE A 148 17.91 1.74 -6.52
C ILE A 148 18.04 0.97 -5.21
N ARG A 149 18.91 -0.04 -5.14
CA ARG A 149 19.10 -0.86 -3.94
C ARG A 149 19.59 -0.03 -2.75
N ASP A 150 20.53 0.87 -2.97
CA ASP A 150 21.20 1.64 -1.92
C ASP A 150 20.51 3.00 -1.64
N HIS A 151 19.42 3.30 -2.35
CA HIS A 151 18.69 4.56 -2.22
C HIS A 151 17.94 4.67 -0.88
N PRO A 152 17.95 5.83 -0.19
CA PRO A 152 17.25 6.02 1.08
C PRO A 152 15.75 5.69 1.06
N LEU A 153 15.04 6.00 -0.03
CA LEU A 153 13.61 5.63 -0.16
C LEU A 153 13.39 4.11 -0.24
N THR A 154 14.32 3.36 -0.82
CA THR A 154 14.25 1.90 -0.85
C THR A 154 14.44 1.33 0.56
N GLU A 155 15.40 1.88 1.30
CA GLU A 155 15.60 1.53 2.71
C GLU A 155 14.37 1.87 3.55
N ASP A 156 13.82 3.08 3.40
CA ASP A 156 12.63 3.53 4.15
C ASP A 156 11.41 2.65 3.88
N GLU A 157 11.13 2.32 2.62
CA GLU A 157 10.00 1.45 2.27
C GLU A 157 10.19 0.02 2.78
N ASN A 158 11.41 -0.50 2.76
CA ASN A 158 11.68 -1.82 3.35
C ASN A 158 11.51 -1.81 4.87
N ASN A 159 12.06 -0.81 5.55
CA ASN A 159 11.92 -0.64 7.00
C ASN A 159 10.46 -0.46 7.40
N PHE A 160 9.69 0.32 6.64
CA PHE A 160 8.25 0.47 6.86
C PHE A 160 7.52 -0.86 6.75
N GLN A 161 7.75 -1.62 5.66
CA GLN A 161 7.08 -2.90 5.48
C GLN A 161 7.50 -3.94 6.53
N ASP A 162 8.76 -3.95 6.95
CA ASP A 162 9.23 -4.79 8.05
C ASP A 162 8.56 -4.42 9.37
N ALA A 163 8.43 -3.12 9.69
CA ALA A 163 7.73 -2.65 10.88
C ALA A 163 6.25 -3.04 10.88
N VAL A 164 5.54 -2.87 9.76
CA VAL A 164 4.14 -3.30 9.64
C VAL A 164 4.04 -4.82 9.80
N LEU A 165 4.93 -5.59 9.16
CA LEU A 165 4.98 -7.05 9.29
C LEU A 165 5.17 -7.49 10.75
N GLU A 166 6.02 -6.81 11.50
CA GLU A 166 6.24 -7.07 12.92
C GLU A 166 4.98 -6.81 13.76
N GLU A 167 4.29 -5.69 13.53
CA GLU A 167 3.06 -5.34 14.23
C GLU A 167 1.92 -6.32 13.92
N VAL A 168 1.70 -6.68 12.65
CA VAL A 168 0.63 -7.63 12.29
C VAL A 168 0.94 -9.08 12.68
N SER A 169 2.20 -9.37 13.04
CA SER A 169 2.59 -10.67 13.60
C SER A 169 2.17 -10.82 15.07
N GLN A 170 1.80 -9.72 15.74
CA GLN A 170 1.24 -9.73 17.09
C GLN A 170 -0.28 -10.02 17.07
N PRO A 171 -0.90 -10.41 18.19
CA PRO A 171 -2.34 -10.57 18.28
C PRO A 171 -3.07 -9.27 17.86
N LEU A 172 -3.95 -9.37 16.87
CA LEU A 172 -4.73 -8.22 16.37
C LEU A 172 -5.83 -7.86 17.37
N THR A 173 -5.51 -6.90 18.23
CA THR A 173 -6.50 -6.25 19.10
C THR A 173 -6.98 -4.93 18.47
N LYS A 174 -8.00 -4.32 19.07
CA LYS A 174 -8.49 -3.02 18.63
C LYS A 174 -7.41 -1.93 18.74
N ASP A 175 -6.57 -2.01 19.77
CA ASP A 175 -5.46 -1.09 19.97
C ASP A 175 -4.34 -1.36 18.97
N THR A 176 -3.96 -2.63 18.77
CA THR A 176 -2.96 -3.01 17.74
C THR A 176 -3.36 -2.53 16.35
N LEU A 177 -4.63 -2.70 15.96
CA LEU A 177 -5.12 -2.22 14.65
C LEU A 177 -5.09 -0.70 14.54
N LYS A 178 -5.32 0.04 15.64
CA LYS A 178 -5.18 1.49 15.68
C LYS A 178 -3.72 1.92 15.49
N ASP A 179 -2.79 1.20 16.11
CA ASP A 179 -1.35 1.48 16.02
C ASP A 179 -0.82 1.16 14.61
N ILE A 180 -1.19 0.00 14.04
CA ILE A 180 -0.88 -0.36 12.64
C ILE A 180 -1.43 0.70 11.68
N ARG A 181 -2.66 1.16 11.91
CA ARG A 181 -3.26 2.22 11.08
C ARG A 181 -2.48 3.53 11.19
N GLN A 182 -2.05 3.90 12.39
CA GLN A 182 -1.25 5.11 12.61
C GLN A 182 0.13 4.99 11.97
N LEU A 183 0.76 3.81 12.05
CA LEU A 183 2.00 3.49 11.35
C LEU A 183 1.81 3.63 9.83
N GLY A 184 0.75 3.02 9.27
CA GLY A 184 0.42 3.10 7.84
C GLY A 184 0.20 4.52 7.33
N ARG A 185 -0.40 5.39 8.14
CA ARG A 185 -0.54 6.83 7.78
C ARG A 185 0.78 7.55 7.68
N ASN A 186 1.83 7.06 8.34
CA ASN A 186 3.20 7.55 8.25
C ASN A 186 3.33 9.09 8.30
N GLY A 187 2.60 9.73 9.20
CA GLY A 187 2.61 11.19 9.32
C GLY A 187 2.12 11.96 8.08
N GLY A 188 1.42 11.31 7.16
CA GLY A 188 0.99 11.89 5.88
C GLY A 188 2.00 11.75 4.74
N VAL A 189 3.13 11.08 4.95
CA VAL A 189 4.21 10.89 3.97
C VAL A 189 4.05 9.55 3.26
N SER A 190 4.03 9.56 1.93
CA SER A 190 3.89 8.34 1.13
C SER A 190 5.15 7.48 1.07
N ASN A 191 5.04 6.31 0.45
CA ASN A 191 6.18 5.47 0.10
C ASN A 191 7.23 6.20 -0.77
N LEU A 192 6.85 7.25 -1.48
CA LEU A 192 7.76 8.04 -2.32
C LEU A 192 8.44 9.18 -1.55
N GLY A 193 8.19 9.30 -0.24
CA GLY A 193 8.68 10.41 0.58
C GLY A 193 7.94 11.73 0.31
N LEU A 194 6.73 11.67 -0.27
CA LEU A 194 5.95 12.86 -0.63
C LEU A 194 4.77 13.07 0.31
N SER A 195 4.45 14.31 0.62
CA SER A 195 3.25 14.70 1.38
C SER A 195 2.53 15.86 0.69
N LEU A 196 1.24 16.04 1.02
CA LEU A 196 0.45 17.18 0.55
C LEU A 196 0.92 18.52 1.18
N ASP A 197 1.58 18.46 2.33
CA ASP A 197 2.08 19.66 3.01
C ASP A 197 3.36 20.21 2.32
N ASP A 198 3.99 19.41 1.46
CA ASP A 198 5.18 19.78 0.68
C ASP A 198 4.84 20.36 -0.72
N ALA A 199 3.55 20.39 -1.10
CA ALA A 199 3.06 20.78 -2.42
C ALA A 199 2.61 22.25 -2.52
#